data_AF-A0AAU0VXH2-F1
#
_entry.id   AF-A0AAU0VXH2-F1
#
_cell.length_a   1.000
_cell.length_b   1.000
_cell.length_c   1.000
_cell.angle_alpha   90.00
_cell.angle_beta   90.00
_cell.angle_gamma   90.00
#
_symmetry.space_group_name_H-M   'P 1'
#
loop_
_entity.id
_entity.type
_entity.pdbx_description
1 polymer ?
#
loop_
_entity_poly.entity_id
_entity_poly.type
_entity_poly.pdbx_seq_one_letter_code
_entity_poly.pdbx_strand_id
1 'polypeptide(L)'
;MTDVTELAVHVVRPDSGATRIGPIPAKATADDLVESFRSFSTRLERQGVTCAIAAYDPDQEHLPLLPAEPARIAALIDHPVQGLDAPYPNLWDRLVAQHGLGTTDRVWRAAMAYRCTDDEATTLHAPQSSADTRFDSGLRLTLSALARGDQDVETAMRDIRRLAATWAAHQPTGSPVADTSGSIPEANVQG
;
A
#
# COMPACT_ATOMS: atom_id res chain seq x y z
N MET A 1 45.03 0.08 -1.32
CA MET A 1 43.68 0.60 -1.59
C MET A 1 42.78 -0.61 -1.69
N THR A 2 42.05 -0.92 -0.62
CA THR A 2 41.05 -1.99 -0.65
C THR A 2 39.92 -1.50 -1.53
N ASP A 3 39.76 -2.11 -2.70
CA ASP A 3 38.59 -1.95 -3.54
C ASP A 3 37.40 -2.40 -2.69
N VAL A 4 36.66 -1.44 -2.12
CA VAL A 4 35.40 -1.76 -1.44
C VAL A 4 34.41 -2.03 -2.55
N THR A 5 34.41 -3.26 -3.05
CA THR A 5 33.49 -3.68 -4.09
C THR A 5 32.12 -3.80 -3.43
N GLU A 6 31.29 -2.77 -3.58
CA GLU A 6 29.90 -2.83 -3.16
C GLU A 6 29.19 -3.96 -3.93
N LEU A 7 28.20 -4.55 -3.28
CA LEU A 7 27.49 -5.72 -3.79
C LEU A 7 26.05 -5.35 -4.13
N ALA A 8 25.45 -6.16 -4.99
CA ALA A 8 24.03 -6.13 -5.25
C ALA A 8 23.45 -7.55 -5.15
N VAL A 9 22.20 -7.65 -4.71
CA VAL A 9 21.43 -8.90 -4.76
C VAL A 9 20.50 -8.86 -5.95
N HIS A 10 20.63 -9.84 -6.84
CA HIS A 10 19.77 -10.02 -8.00
C HIS A 10 18.69 -11.03 -7.65
N VAL A 11 17.44 -10.59 -7.75
CA VAL A 11 16.24 -11.40 -7.53
C VAL A 11 15.56 -11.58 -8.87
N VAL A 12 15.61 -12.79 -9.42
CA VAL A 12 15.05 -13.12 -10.74
C VAL A 12 13.81 -13.97 -10.55
N ARG A 13 12.72 -13.54 -11.16
CA ARG A 13 11.48 -14.32 -11.25
C ARG A 13 11.24 -14.73 -12.71
N PRO A 14 10.79 -15.96 -12.97
CA PRO A 14 10.54 -16.44 -14.33
C PRO A 14 9.56 -15.56 -15.13
N ASP A 15 8.59 -14.92 -14.47
CA ASP A 15 7.49 -14.20 -15.14
C ASP A 15 7.54 -12.67 -14.99
N SER A 16 8.46 -12.11 -14.19
CA SER A 16 8.47 -10.68 -13.85
C SER A 16 9.82 -9.99 -14.02
N GLY A 17 10.81 -10.69 -14.59
CA GLY A 17 12.14 -10.14 -14.85
C GLY A 17 13.06 -10.20 -13.62
N ALA A 18 14.09 -9.34 -13.65
CA ALA A 18 15.14 -9.31 -12.65
C ALA A 18 15.14 -7.96 -11.92
N THR A 19 15.09 -8.01 -10.60
CA THR A 19 15.21 -6.85 -9.72
C THR A 19 16.56 -6.89 -9.03
N ARG A 20 17.26 -5.75 -8.97
CA ARG A 20 18.55 -5.62 -8.28
C ARG A 20 18.39 -4.79 -7.03
N ILE A 21 19.01 -5.19 -5.93
CA ILE A 21 18.98 -4.48 -4.65
C ILE A 21 20.41 -4.11 -4.27
N GLY A 22 20.71 -2.82 -4.16
CA GLY A 22 22.04 -2.32 -3.85
C GLY A 22 22.12 -0.79 -3.85
N PRO A 23 23.28 -0.22 -3.49
CA PRO A 23 24.52 -0.90 -3.10
C PRO A 23 24.46 -1.52 -1.70
N ILE A 24 25.19 -2.62 -1.49
CA ILE A 24 25.31 -3.34 -0.23
C ILE A 24 26.79 -3.34 0.20
N PRO A 25 27.14 -2.75 1.35
CA PRO A 25 28.54 -2.55 1.73
C PRO A 25 29.23 -3.82 2.27
N ALA A 26 28.46 -4.82 2.71
CA ALA A 26 29.00 -6.01 3.38
C ALA A 26 28.42 -7.30 2.78
N LYS A 27 29.30 -8.27 2.51
CA LYS A 27 28.92 -9.59 1.99
C LYS A 27 27.97 -10.33 2.92
N ALA A 28 28.20 -10.28 4.24
CA ALA A 28 27.32 -10.91 5.22
C ALA A 28 25.87 -10.42 5.09
N THR A 29 25.67 -9.11 4.92
CA THR A 29 24.34 -8.53 4.70
C THR A 29 23.70 -9.02 3.39
N ALA A 30 24.49 -9.15 2.32
CA ALA A 30 23.99 -9.70 1.06
C ALA A 30 23.63 -11.19 1.18
N ASP A 31 24.42 -11.98 1.92
CA ASP A 31 24.15 -13.39 2.20
C ASP A 31 22.85 -13.55 3.00
N ASP A 32 22.69 -12.79 4.10
CA ASP A 32 21.49 -12.79 4.96
C ASP A 32 20.23 -12.44 4.14
N LEU A 33 20.35 -11.48 3.22
CA LEU A 33 19.26 -11.07 2.33
C LEU A 33 18.84 -12.21 1.39
N VAL A 34 19.82 -12.89 0.79
CA VAL A 34 19.58 -14.03 -0.11
C VAL A 34 18.97 -15.20 0.65
N GLU A 35 19.48 -15.52 1.84
CA GLU A 35 18.92 -16.56 2.70
C GLU A 35 17.48 -16.24 3.10
N SER A 36 17.21 -14.98 3.43
CA SER A 36 15.86 -14.54 3.76
C SER A 36 14.90 -14.68 2.57
N PHE A 37 15.31 -14.30 1.35
CA PHE A 37 14.47 -14.53 0.18
C PHE A 37 14.22 -16.02 -0.11
N ARG A 38 15.19 -16.90 0.21
CA ARG A 38 15.06 -18.36 0.01
C ARG A 38 14.21 -19.04 1.07
N SER A 39 14.24 -18.56 2.32
CA SER A 39 13.58 -19.23 3.46
C SER A 39 12.05 -19.02 3.49
N PHE A 40 11.53 -17.93 2.92
CA PHE A 40 10.08 -17.64 2.90
C PHE A 40 9.35 -18.32 1.73
N SER A 41 9.17 -19.64 1.82
CA SER A 41 8.70 -20.50 0.71
C SER A 41 7.24 -21.04 0.82
N THR A 42 6.29 -20.29 1.38
CA THR A 42 4.86 -20.74 1.40
C THR A 42 3.91 -19.92 0.52
N ARG A 43 4.38 -18.83 -0.12
CA ARG A 43 3.55 -18.02 -1.04
C ARG A 43 3.77 -18.40 -2.51
N LEU A 44 2.69 -18.63 -3.24
CA LEU A 44 2.66 -18.99 -4.67
C LEU A 44 3.45 -17.99 -5.55
N GLU A 45 3.42 -16.71 -5.19
CA GLU A 45 4.12 -15.63 -5.90
C GLU A 45 5.65 -15.73 -5.85
N ARG A 46 6.20 -16.63 -5.02
CA ARG A 46 7.65 -16.80 -4.80
C ARG A 46 8.17 -18.16 -5.29
N GLN A 47 7.33 -18.96 -5.95
CA GLN A 47 7.79 -20.19 -6.60
C GLN A 47 8.68 -19.87 -7.80
N GLY A 48 9.86 -20.49 -7.85
CA GLY A 48 10.82 -20.30 -8.95
C GLY A 48 11.67 -19.03 -8.87
N VAL A 49 11.62 -18.27 -7.77
CA VAL A 49 12.51 -17.14 -7.55
C VAL A 49 13.95 -17.62 -7.35
N THR A 50 14.89 -17.03 -8.09
CA THR A 50 16.32 -17.27 -7.92
C THR A 50 17.00 -16.01 -7.42
N CYS A 51 17.86 -16.16 -6.41
CA CYS A 51 18.60 -15.05 -5.80
C CYS A 51 20.11 -15.30 -5.86
N ALA A 52 20.85 -14.32 -6.33
CA ALA A 52 22.31 -14.35 -6.44
C ALA A 52 22.94 -13.01 -6.02
N ILE A 53 24.18 -13.05 -5.55
CA ILE A 53 24.97 -11.86 -5.23
C ILE A 53 25.87 -11.55 -6.43
N ALA A 54 25.91 -10.29 -6.84
CA ALA A 54 26.77 -9.77 -7.89
C ALA A 54 27.53 -8.53 -7.39
N ALA A 55 28.53 -8.10 -8.15
CA ALA A 55 29.13 -6.78 -7.96
C ALA A 55 28.08 -5.71 -8.26
N TYR A 56 28.07 -4.63 -7.48
CA TYR A 56 27.22 -3.48 -7.74
C TYR A 56 27.64 -2.79 -9.06
N ASP A 57 26.66 -2.52 -9.91
CA ASP A 57 26.84 -1.82 -11.17
C ASP A 57 26.05 -0.50 -11.13
N PRO A 58 26.70 0.66 -11.00
CA PRO A 58 26.01 1.95 -10.89
C PRO A 58 25.25 2.35 -12.17
N ASP A 59 25.56 1.73 -13.33
CA ASP A 59 24.90 2.03 -14.60
C ASP A 59 23.57 1.26 -14.77
N GLN A 60 23.26 0.34 -13.86
CA GLN A 60 22.01 -0.42 -13.84
C GLN A 60 21.05 0.12 -12.77
N GLU A 61 19.75 0.00 -13.02
CA GLU A 61 18.74 0.35 -12.02
C GLU A 61 18.79 -0.62 -10.83
N HIS A 62 18.91 -0.04 -9.64
CA HIS A 62 18.95 -0.75 -8.37
C HIS A 62 17.93 -0.16 -7.42
N LEU A 63 17.18 -1.06 -6.76
CA LEU A 63 16.39 -0.69 -5.60
C LEU A 63 17.31 -0.50 -4.39
N PRO A 64 17.11 0.58 -3.61
CA PRO A 64 17.92 0.82 -2.43
C PRO A 64 17.59 -0.18 -1.30
N LEU A 65 18.53 -0.30 -0.36
CA LEU A 65 18.24 -0.85 0.95
C LEU A 65 17.21 0.03 1.68
N LEU A 66 16.33 -0.60 2.45
CA LEU A 66 15.24 0.07 3.15
C LEU A 66 15.65 0.32 4.60
N PRO A 67 15.61 1.58 5.06
CA PRO A 67 15.73 1.84 6.49
C PRO A 67 14.47 1.34 7.20
N ALA A 68 14.64 0.79 8.41
CA ALA A 68 13.54 0.41 9.30
C ALA A 68 12.90 1.64 9.98
N GLU A 69 12.62 2.68 9.20
CA GLU A 69 12.13 3.98 9.67
C GLU A 69 10.68 4.21 9.23
N PRO A 70 9.73 4.35 10.17
CA PRO A 70 8.30 4.42 9.85
C PRO A 70 7.91 5.52 8.85
N ALA A 71 8.44 6.74 8.98
CA ALA A 71 8.10 7.84 8.07
C ALA A 71 8.55 7.57 6.63
N ARG A 72 9.72 6.96 6.46
CA ARG A 72 10.26 6.60 5.14
C ARG A 72 9.49 5.44 4.51
N ILE A 73 9.05 4.49 5.32
CA ILE A 73 8.17 3.40 4.85
C ILE A 73 6.78 3.96 4.50
N ALA A 74 6.25 4.92 5.29
CA ALA A 74 4.99 5.60 5.03
C ALA A 74 4.97 6.24 3.62
N ALA A 75 6.04 6.94 3.27
CA ALA A 75 6.20 7.59 1.97
C ALA A 75 6.33 6.61 0.78
N LEU A 76 6.71 5.34 1.04
CA LEU A 76 6.98 4.37 -0.02
C LEU A 76 5.81 3.44 -0.31
N ILE A 77 4.81 3.31 0.56
CA ILE A 77 3.74 2.30 0.40
C ILE A 77 3.02 2.41 -0.94
N ASP A 78 2.70 3.62 -1.38
CA ASP A 78 1.97 3.86 -2.64
C ASP A 78 2.93 4.13 -3.82
N HIS A 79 4.25 3.95 -3.63
CA HIS A 79 5.22 4.21 -4.69
C HIS A 79 5.11 3.16 -5.80
N PRO A 80 4.93 3.54 -7.07
CA PRO A 80 4.62 2.60 -8.15
C PRO A 80 5.72 1.56 -8.41
N VAL A 81 6.98 1.92 -8.16
CA VAL A 81 8.15 1.04 -8.38
C VAL A 81 8.65 0.34 -7.11
N GLN A 82 8.30 0.87 -5.93
CA GLN A 82 8.94 0.46 -4.68
C GLN A 82 7.96 0.04 -3.60
N GLY A 83 6.68 0.35 -3.77
CA GLY A 83 5.62 0.21 -2.80
C GLY A 83 5.09 -1.20 -2.68
N LEU A 84 3.91 -1.30 -2.07
CA LEU A 84 3.29 -2.58 -1.75
C LEU A 84 2.85 -3.34 -3.01
N ASP A 85 2.30 -2.62 -3.98
CA ASP A 85 1.80 -3.17 -5.24
C ASP A 85 2.87 -3.21 -6.34
N ALA A 86 4.12 -2.84 -6.01
CA ALA A 86 5.23 -2.89 -6.95
C ALA A 86 5.59 -4.34 -7.34
N PRO A 87 6.27 -4.54 -8.49
CA PRO A 87 6.78 -5.84 -8.88
C PRO A 87 7.65 -6.48 -7.78
N TYR A 88 7.65 -7.80 -7.75
CA TYR A 88 8.42 -8.55 -6.76
C TYR A 88 9.94 -8.34 -6.94
N PRO A 89 10.73 -8.18 -5.86
CA PRO A 89 10.29 -8.08 -4.46
C PRO A 89 9.73 -6.69 -4.12
N ASN A 90 8.50 -6.66 -3.63
CA ASN A 90 7.81 -5.44 -3.23
C ASN A 90 8.33 -4.88 -1.89
N LEU A 91 7.78 -3.75 -1.43
CA LEU A 91 8.21 -3.08 -0.19
C LEU A 91 8.24 -4.01 1.03
N TRP A 92 7.16 -4.76 1.24
CA TRP A 92 7.01 -5.66 2.39
C TRP A 92 8.06 -6.77 2.35
N ASP A 93 8.23 -7.39 1.18
CA ASP A 93 9.14 -8.51 1.01
C ASP A 93 10.60 -8.12 1.23
N ARG A 94 10.97 -6.92 0.75
CA ARG A 94 12.30 -6.34 1.01
C ARG A 94 12.49 -6.01 2.50
N LEU A 95 11.49 -5.46 3.18
CA LEU A 95 11.58 -5.18 4.63
C LEU A 95 11.77 -6.46 5.44
N VAL A 96 10.96 -7.48 5.17
CA VAL A 96 11.06 -8.78 5.85
C VAL A 96 12.43 -9.41 5.59
N ALA A 97 12.93 -9.34 4.36
CA ALA A 97 14.24 -9.90 4.02
C ALA A 97 15.41 -9.16 4.68
N GLN A 98 15.29 -7.84 4.90
CA GLN A 98 16.36 -7.04 5.50
C GLN A 98 16.35 -7.06 7.03
N HIS A 99 15.17 -7.04 7.65
CA HIS A 99 15.02 -6.76 9.08
C HIS A 99 14.30 -7.85 9.85
N GLY A 100 13.80 -8.88 9.15
CA GLY A 100 12.95 -9.92 9.70
C GLY A 100 11.50 -9.47 9.92
N LEU A 101 10.62 -10.45 10.14
CA LEU A 101 9.18 -10.23 10.26
C LEU A 101 8.82 -9.36 11.47
N GLY A 102 9.41 -9.59 12.63
CA GLY A 102 9.06 -8.86 13.85
C GLY A 102 9.38 -7.36 13.79
N THR A 103 10.49 -6.98 13.17
CA THR A 103 10.85 -5.57 12.94
C THR A 103 9.93 -4.97 11.88
N THR A 104 9.69 -5.70 10.79
CA THR A 104 8.81 -5.26 9.70
C THR A 104 7.41 -4.96 10.21
N ASP A 105 6.81 -5.89 10.97
CA ASP A 105 5.48 -5.71 11.57
C ASP A 105 5.38 -4.43 12.40
N ARG A 106 6.40 -4.15 13.21
CA ARG A 106 6.44 -2.98 14.09
C ARG A 106 6.53 -1.69 13.29
N VAL A 107 7.45 -1.62 12.33
CA VAL A 107 7.66 -0.45 11.48
C VAL A 107 6.46 -0.21 10.57
N TRP A 108 5.86 -1.27 10.04
CA TRP A 108 4.68 -1.18 9.18
C TRP A 108 3.48 -0.59 9.91
N ARG A 109 3.17 -1.08 11.13
CA ARG A 109 2.09 -0.51 11.95
C ARG A 109 2.34 0.96 12.27
N ALA A 110 3.58 1.32 12.61
CA ALA A 110 3.94 2.71 12.84
C ALA A 110 3.79 3.57 11.57
N ALA A 111 4.21 3.07 10.41
CA ALA A 111 4.07 3.75 9.13
C ALA A 111 2.60 4.00 8.75
N MET A 112 1.72 3.02 8.98
CA MET A 112 0.27 3.20 8.79
C MET A 112 -0.29 4.28 9.72
N ALA A 113 0.19 4.37 10.96
CA ALA A 113 -0.21 5.42 11.88
C ALA A 113 0.24 6.81 11.42
N TYR A 114 1.45 6.94 10.87
CA TYR A 114 1.95 8.19 10.27
C TYR A 114 1.05 8.70 9.13
N ARG A 115 0.57 7.78 8.28
CA ARG A 115 -0.36 8.13 7.20
C ARG A 115 -1.68 8.67 7.73
N CYS A 116 -2.15 8.18 8.88
CA CYS A 116 -3.35 8.68 9.53
C CYS A 116 -3.17 10.10 10.09
N THR A 117 -1.96 10.44 10.56
CA THR A 117 -1.66 11.78 11.11
C THR A 117 -1.34 12.82 10.04
N ASP A 118 -0.75 12.43 8.90
CA ASP A 118 -0.49 13.35 7.78
C ASP A 118 -1.77 13.72 7.00
N ASP A 119 -2.76 12.81 6.97
CA ASP A 119 -4.12 13.12 6.49
C ASP A 119 -4.85 14.13 7.40
N GLU A 120 -4.46 14.26 8.67
CA GLU A 120 -4.95 15.34 9.55
C GLU A 120 -4.18 16.65 9.38
N ALA A 121 -2.92 16.62 8.92
CA ALA A 121 -2.08 17.82 8.75
C ALA A 121 -2.18 18.48 7.36
N THR A 122 -2.62 17.76 6.32
CA THR A 122 -2.70 18.28 4.94
C THR A 122 -4.15 18.51 4.47
N THR A 123 -5.15 18.37 5.35
CA THR A 123 -6.57 18.59 4.99
C THR A 123 -7.18 19.79 5.70
N LEU A 124 -6.51 20.94 5.62
CA LEU A 124 -7.21 22.22 5.61
C LEU A 124 -7.82 22.39 4.21
N HIS A 125 -9.13 22.14 4.11
CA HIS A 125 -10.06 22.33 2.96
C HIS A 125 -10.49 21.10 2.16
N ALA A 126 -11.42 20.33 2.74
CA ALA A 126 -12.81 20.36 2.30
C ALA A 126 -13.69 20.26 3.56
N PRO A 127 -14.81 21.00 3.69
CA PRO A 127 -15.76 20.65 4.73
C PRO A 127 -16.28 19.25 4.38
N GLN A 128 -15.75 18.21 5.05
CA GLN A 128 -16.51 16.98 5.25
C GLN A 128 -17.90 17.43 5.68
N SER A 129 -18.92 17.03 4.94
CA SER A 129 -20.27 17.48 5.23
C SER A 129 -20.51 17.16 6.70
N SER A 130 -21.13 18.08 7.46
CA SER A 130 -21.44 17.83 8.87
C SER A 130 -22.21 16.50 9.07
N ALA A 131 -22.83 15.96 8.02
CA ALA A 131 -23.42 14.63 7.98
C ALA A 131 -22.37 13.49 7.98
N ASP A 132 -21.26 13.61 7.26
CA ASP A 132 -20.17 12.61 7.21
C ASP A 132 -19.52 12.47 8.58
N THR A 133 -19.16 13.59 9.23
CA THR A 133 -18.55 13.58 10.56
C THR A 133 -19.48 12.98 11.62
N ARG A 134 -20.80 13.27 11.54
CA ARG A 134 -21.81 12.71 12.45
C ARG A 134 -22.01 11.22 12.22
N PHE A 135 -21.99 10.77 10.96
CA PHE A 135 -22.09 9.36 10.61
C PHE A 135 -20.90 8.56 11.14
N ASP A 136 -19.66 9.01 10.88
CA ASP A 136 -18.45 8.34 11.34
C ASP A 136 -18.37 8.29 12.87
N SER A 137 -18.65 9.41 13.54
CA SER A 137 -18.69 9.48 15.01
C SER A 137 -19.75 8.54 15.61
N GLY A 138 -20.95 8.48 15.01
CA GLY A 138 -22.02 7.58 15.43
C GLY A 138 -21.66 6.12 15.24
N LEU A 139 -21.08 5.76 14.09
CA LEU A 139 -20.67 4.40 13.76
C LEU A 139 -19.60 3.89 14.73
N ARG A 140 -18.58 4.71 15.03
CA ARG A 140 -17.53 4.36 16.01
C ARG A 140 -18.09 4.11 17.40
N LEU A 141 -19.06 4.92 17.85
CA LEU A 141 -19.69 4.74 19.15
C LEU A 141 -20.51 3.45 19.21
N THR A 142 -21.33 3.17 18.20
CA THR A 142 -22.15 1.94 18.15
C THR A 142 -21.29 0.68 18.10
N LEU A 143 -20.22 0.66 17.30
CA LEU A 143 -19.30 -0.48 17.23
C LEU A 143 -18.54 -0.68 18.55
N SER A 144 -18.16 0.42 19.21
CA SER A 144 -17.50 0.36 20.52
C SER A 144 -18.43 -0.17 21.61
N ALA A 145 -19.70 0.24 21.63
CA ALA A 145 -20.70 -0.28 22.56
C ALA A 145 -20.96 -1.78 22.34
N LEU A 146 -21.04 -2.22 21.08
CA LEU A 146 -21.17 -3.63 20.73
C LEU A 146 -19.95 -4.46 21.17
N ALA A 147 -18.74 -3.95 20.95
CA ALA A 147 -17.49 -4.63 21.35
C ALA A 147 -17.34 -4.77 22.87
N ARG A 148 -17.90 -3.84 23.64
CA ARG A 148 -17.94 -3.91 25.12
C ARG A 148 -19.08 -4.77 25.67
N GLY A 149 -20.01 -5.20 24.81
CA GLY A 149 -21.22 -5.92 25.22
C GLY A 149 -22.27 -5.03 25.88
N ASP A 150 -22.13 -3.70 25.77
CA ASP A 150 -23.10 -2.72 26.30
C ASP A 150 -24.40 -2.68 25.47
N GLN A 151 -24.36 -3.27 24.27
CA GLN A 151 -25.43 -3.25 23.29
C GLN A 151 -25.49 -4.59 22.55
N ASP A 152 -26.69 -5.10 22.31
CA ASP A 152 -26.88 -6.30 21.49
C ASP A 152 -26.74 -5.98 19.98
N VAL A 153 -26.46 -7.02 19.21
CA VAL A 153 -26.22 -6.93 17.76
C VAL A 153 -27.42 -6.34 17.01
N GLU A 154 -28.65 -6.66 17.41
CA GLU A 154 -29.85 -6.20 16.71
C GLU A 154 -30.04 -4.69 16.92
N THR A 155 -29.85 -4.22 18.14
CA THR A 155 -29.88 -2.80 18.48
C THR A 155 -28.75 -2.05 17.77
N ALA A 156 -27.53 -2.61 17.72
CA ALA A 156 -26.41 -2.02 16.98
C ALA A 156 -26.70 -1.89 15.49
N MET A 157 -27.26 -2.93 14.86
CA MET A 157 -27.64 -2.90 13.45
C MET A 157 -28.76 -1.91 13.16
N ARG A 158 -29.71 -1.74 14.08
CA ARG A 158 -30.78 -0.74 13.98
C ARG A 158 -30.22 0.69 14.00
N ASP A 159 -29.26 0.95 14.89
CA ASP A 159 -28.62 2.26 15.01
C ASP A 159 -27.74 2.58 13.80
N ILE A 160 -26.97 1.62 13.29
CA ILE A 160 -26.18 1.78 12.06
C ILE A 160 -27.08 2.10 10.86
N ARG A 161 -28.22 1.41 10.71
CA ARG A 161 -29.19 1.70 9.63
C ARG A 161 -29.78 3.09 9.76
N ARG A 162 -30.10 3.53 10.99
CA ARG A 162 -30.62 4.89 11.25
C ARG A 162 -29.57 5.96 10.92
N LEU A 163 -28.32 5.74 11.30
CA LEU A 163 -27.19 6.61 10.97
C LEU A 163 -27.02 6.70 9.43
N ALA A 164 -27.05 5.57 8.73
CA ALA A 164 -26.91 5.51 7.27
C ALA A 164 -28.06 6.21 6.54
N ALA A 165 -29.30 6.06 7.01
CA ALA A 165 -30.45 6.76 6.44
C ALA A 165 -30.36 8.28 6.64
N THR A 166 -29.92 8.72 7.83
CA THR A 166 -29.73 10.14 8.13
C THR A 166 -28.61 10.73 7.28
N TRP A 167 -27.52 9.99 7.10
CA TRP A 167 -26.41 10.37 6.23
C TRP A 167 -26.83 10.49 4.75
N ALA A 168 -27.53 9.48 4.23
CA ALA A 168 -28.02 9.47 2.85
C ALA A 168 -28.98 10.63 2.54
N ALA A 169 -29.79 11.05 3.52
CA ALA A 169 -30.69 12.21 3.37
C ALA A 169 -29.96 13.57 3.24
N HIS A 170 -28.68 13.64 3.62
CA HIS A 170 -27.85 14.84 3.56
C HIS A 170 -26.80 14.81 2.45
N GLN A 171 -26.73 13.72 1.68
CA GLN A 171 -25.89 13.67 0.48
C GLN A 171 -26.51 14.57 -0.59
N PRO A 172 -25.73 15.47 -1.24
CA PRO A 172 -26.24 16.23 -2.37
C PRO A 172 -26.62 15.23 -3.46
N THR A 173 -27.91 15.20 -3.82
CA THR A 173 -28.40 14.44 -4.97
C THR A 173 -27.78 15.04 -6.22
N GLY A 174 -26.65 14.46 -6.65
CA GLY A 174 -26.11 14.69 -7.98
C GLY A 174 -27.22 14.45 -8.99
N SER A 175 -27.50 15.48 -9.80
CA SER A 175 -28.50 15.43 -10.86
C SER A 175 -28.29 14.20 -11.74
N PRO A 176 -29.36 13.54 -12.22
CA PRO A 176 -29.23 12.51 -13.23
C PRO A 176 -28.64 13.15 -14.50
N VAL A 177 -27.47 12.68 -14.92
CA VAL A 177 -26.96 12.91 -16.27
C VAL A 177 -27.89 12.15 -17.21
N ALA A 178 -28.88 12.83 -17.79
CA ALA A 178 -29.73 12.29 -18.84
C ALA A 178 -29.46 13.04 -20.15
N ASP A 179 -29.19 12.25 -21.17
CA ASP A 179 -29.31 12.51 -22.61
C ASP A 179 -28.37 13.53 -23.26
N THR A 180 -27.15 13.06 -23.54
CA THR A 180 -26.50 13.43 -24.80
C THR A 180 -27.14 12.62 -25.93
N SER A 181 -28.29 13.08 -26.43
CA SER A 181 -28.80 12.65 -27.74
C SER A 181 -27.77 13.06 -28.79
N GLY A 182 -27.00 12.08 -29.27
CA GLY A 182 -26.14 12.22 -30.43
C GLY A 182 -26.99 12.44 -31.66
N SER A 183 -27.12 13.70 -32.08
CA SER A 183 -27.56 14.05 -33.43
C SER A 183 -26.54 13.50 -34.43
N ILE A 184 -26.93 12.44 -35.15
CA ILE A 184 -26.21 11.96 -36.34
C ILE A 184 -26.44 12.99 -37.46
N PRO A 185 -25.40 13.55 -38.09
CA PRO A 185 -25.60 14.33 -39.31
C PRO A 185 -25.90 13.39 -40.48
N GLU A 186 -27.06 13.59 -41.12
CA GLU A 186 -27.41 12.99 -42.41
C GLU A 186 -26.35 13.37 -43.47
N ALA A 187 -25.52 12.41 -43.84
CA ALA A 187 -24.70 12.49 -45.04
C ALA A 187 -25.58 12.15 -46.25
N ASN A 188 -25.87 13.21 -46.99
CA ASN A 188 -26.56 13.25 -48.27
C ASN A 188 -25.86 12.35 -49.31
N VAL A 189 -26.51 11.27 -49.74
CA VAL A 189 -26.18 10.52 -50.96
C VAL A 189 -27.48 10.18 -51.68
N GLN A 190 -27.80 10.91 -52.74
CA GLN A 190 -28.46 10.39 -53.95
C GLN A 190 -28.62 11.49 -55.01
N GLY A 191 -28.25 11.15 -56.26
CA GLY A 191 -28.80 11.75 -57.48
C GLY A 191 -27.86 12.66 -58.25
#